data_AF-A0A5N6A672-F1
#
_entry.id   AF-A0A5N6A672-F1
#
_cell.length_a   1.000
_cell.length_b   1.000
_cell.length_c   1.000
_cell.angle_alpha   90.00
_cell.angle_beta   90.00
_cell.angle_gamma   90.00
#
_symmetry.space_group_name_H-M   'P 1'
#
loop_
_entity.id
_entity.type
_entity.pdbx_description
1 polymer ?
#
loop_
_entity_poly.entity_id
_entity_poly.type
_entity_poly.pdbx_seq_one_letter_code
_entity_poly.pdbx_strand_id
1 'polypeptide(L)' 'MAWTDGACVVDTRSGRVGRVAGRIGPRLRLRPLTRGRPWHCPAEAVRAATEWEQRNADVLDENWRFWRPA' A
#
# COMPACT_ATOMS: atom_id res chain seq x y z
N MET A 1 -8.85 -7.99 10.81
CA MET A 1 -9.62 -6.94 10.11
C MET A 1 -9.57 -7.22 8.62
N ALA A 2 -10.72 -7.22 7.94
CA ALA A 2 -10.77 -7.39 6.48
C ALA A 2 -10.64 -6.01 5.81
N TRP A 3 -9.78 -5.91 4.80
CA TRP A 3 -9.63 -4.68 4.01
C TRP A 3 -10.80 -4.54 3.04
N THR A 4 -11.38 -3.35 2.97
CA THR A 4 -12.44 -3.00 2.04
C THR A 4 -11.84 -2.50 0.72
N ASP A 5 -12.56 -2.73 -0.38
CA ASP A 5 -12.23 -2.10 -1.65
C ASP A 5 -12.27 -0.57 -1.51
N GLY A 6 -11.28 0.10 -2.08
CA GLY A 6 -11.07 1.54 -1.95
C GLY A 6 -10.15 1.96 -0.79
N ALA A 7 -9.87 1.09 0.18
CA ALA A 7 -8.94 1.41 1.27
C ALA A 7 -7.52 1.65 0.77
N CYS A 8 -6.85 2.69 1.27
CA CYS A 8 -5.44 2.98 0.99
C CYS A 8 -4.55 2.30 2.02
N VAL A 9 -3.59 1.50 1.56
CA VAL A 9 -2.72 0.69 2.39
C VAL A 9 -1.26 0.80 1.97
N VAL A 10 -0.36 0.51 2.90
CA VAL A 10 1.07 0.29 2.65
C VAL A 10 1.35 -1.19 2.68
N ASP A 11 1.95 -1.72 1.61
CA ASP A 11 2.56 -3.04 1.60
C ASP A 11 3.83 -2.99 2.45
N THR A 12 3.80 -3.54 3.65
CA THR A 12 4.90 -3.41 4.62
C THR A 12 6.18 -4.12 4.17
N ARG A 13 6.09 -5.03 3.19
CA ARG A 13 7.24 -5.76 2.63
C ARG A 13 8.04 -4.91 1.66
N SER A 14 7.39 -3.97 0.97
CA SER A 14 8.01 -3.17 -0.11
C SER A 14 7.94 -1.66 0.12
N GLY A 15 7.17 -1.18 1.11
CA GLY A 15 6.91 0.25 1.30
C GLY A 15 5.97 0.85 0.25
N ARG A 16 5.46 0.06 -0.70
CA ARG A 16 4.59 0.57 -1.76
C ARG A 16 3.21 0.95 -1.21
N VAL A 17 2.75 2.14 -1.55
CA VAL A 17 1.40 2.64 -1.22
C VAL A 17 0.42 2.29 -2.34
N GLY A 18 -0.73 1.69 -2.01
CA GLY A 18 -1.73 1.30 -2.99
C GLY A 18 -3.15 1.29 -2.44
N ARG A 19 -4.12 1.34 -3.36
CA ARG A 19 -5.55 1.19 -3.07
C ARG A 19 -5.99 -0.25 -3.28
N VAL A 20 -6.73 -0.78 -2.33
CA VAL A 20 -7.36 -2.10 -2.42
C VAL A 20 -8.40 -2.08 -3.54
N ALA A 21 -8.30 -3.01 -4.47
CA ALA A 21 -9.19 -3.14 -5.62
C ALA A 21 -9.83 -4.54 -5.70
N GLY A 22 -9.78 -5.30 -4.62
CA GLY A 22 -10.29 -6.65 -4.54
C GLY A 22 -9.42 -7.57 -3.69
N ARG A 23 -9.95 -8.76 -3.40
CA ARG A 23 -9.28 -9.82 -2.67
C ARG A 23 -9.32 -11.12 -3.47
N ILE A 24 -8.20 -11.86 -3.47
CA ILE A 24 -8.05 -13.17 -4.11
C ILE A 24 -7.46 -14.11 -3.04
N GLY A 25 -8.35 -14.87 -2.39
CA GLY A 25 -7.98 -15.74 -1.26
C GLY A 25 -7.32 -14.95 -0.12
N PRO A 26 -6.10 -15.30 0.31
CA PRO A 26 -5.38 -14.59 1.37
C PRO A 26 -4.73 -13.27 0.91
N ARG A 27 -4.74 -12.96 -0.39
CA ARG A 27 -4.05 -11.81 -0.96
C ARG A 27 -5.02 -10.71 -1.37
N LEU A 28 -4.59 -9.46 -1.22
CA LEU A 28 -5.24 -8.28 -1.76
C LEU A 28 -4.67 -7.98 -3.14
N ARG A 29 -5.53 -7.51 -4.04
CA ARG A 29 -5.13 -6.88 -5.30
C ARG A 29 -5.04 -5.38 -5.06
N LEU A 30 -3.82 -4.84 -5.07
CA LEU A 30 -3.56 -3.42 -4.88
C LEU A 30 -3.33 -2.74 -6.23
N ARG A 31 -3.79 -1.49 -6.35
CA ARG A 31 -3.47 -0.60 -7.47
C ARG A 31 -2.67 0.58 -6.97
N PRO A 32 -1.66 1.07 -7.71
CA PRO A 32 -0.98 2.31 -7.34
C PRO A 32 -1.97 3.47 -7.28
N LEU A 33 -1.74 4.43 -6.37
CA LEU A 33 -2.58 5.64 -6.30
C LEU A 33 -2.37 6.56 -7.51
N THR A 34 -1.18 6.53 -8.11
CA THR A 34 -0.81 7.39 -9.24
C THR A 34 -0.50 6.56 -10.48
N ARG A 35 0.73 6.06 -10.63
CA ARG A 35 1.21 5.31 -11.79
C ARG A 35 1.80 3.97 -11.40
N GLY A 36 1.83 3.05 -12.35
CA GLY A 36 2.44 1.73 -12.21
C GLY A 36 1.46 0.59 -12.42
N ARG A 37 1.95 -0.63 -12.19
CA ARG A 37 1.17 -1.85 -12.38
C ARG A 37 0.52 -2.29 -11.07
N PRO A 38 -0.74 -2.78 -11.10
CA PRO A 38 -1.33 -3.47 -9.96
C PRO A 38 -0.45 -4.63 -9.49
N TRP A 39 -0.54 -4.95 -8.20
CA TRP A 39 0.22 -6.05 -7.60
C TRP A 39 -0.59 -6.79 -6.54
N HIS A 40 -0.11 -7.97 -6.16
CA HIS A 40 -0.69 -8.77 -5.09
C HIS A 40 0.12 -8.62 -3.80
N CYS A 41 -0.60 -8.43 -2.69
CA CYS A 41 -0.01 -8.32 -1.36
C CYS A 41 -0.75 -9.26 -0.38
N PRO A 42 -0.05 -10.02 0.48
CA PRO A 42 -0.70 -10.75 1.56
C PRO A 42 -1.48 -9.80 2.47
N ALA A 43 -2.69 -10.16 2.86
CA ALA A 43 -3.57 -9.28 3.64
C ALA A 43 -3.05 -9.01 5.07
N GLU A 44 -2.17 -9.87 5.57
CA GLU A 44 -1.44 -9.74 6.82
C GLU A 44 -0.23 -8.82 6.73
N ALA A 45 0.24 -8.54 5.50
CA ALA A 45 1.43 -7.73 5.23
C ALA A 45 1.08 -6.30 4.79
N VAL A 46 -0.10 -5.82 5.19
CA VAL A 46 -0.55 -4.45 4.91
C VAL A 46 -0.94 -3.72 6.19
N ARG A 47 -0.73 -2.41 6.16
CA ARG A 47 -1.25 -1.48 7.17
C ARG A 47 -1.97 -0.32 6.50
N ALA A 48 -2.77 0.41 7.26
CA ALA A 48 -3.41 1.62 6.76
C ALA A 48 -2.33 2.64 6.35
N ALA A 49 -2.52 3.26 5.19
CA ALA A 49 -1.66 4.35 4.75
C ALA A 49 -2.09 5.63 5.47
N THR A 50 -1.13 6.36 6.04
CA THR A 50 -1.38 7.70 6.58
C THR A 50 -1.75 8.64 5.44
N GLU A 51 -2.40 9.77 5.75
CA GLU A 51 -2.71 10.74 4.70
C GLU A 51 -1.46 11.30 4.01
N TRP A 52 -0.36 11.47 4.76
CA TRP A 52 0.90 11.92 4.19
C TRP A 52 1.44 10.90 3.17
N GLU A 53 1.40 9.61 3.51
CA GLU A 53 1.82 8.55 2.59
C GLU A 53 0.93 8.48 1.35
N GLN A 54 -0.38 8.70 1.52
CA GLN A 54 -1.31 8.75 0.40
C GLN A 54 -1.03 9.93 -0.53
N ARG A 55 -0.75 11.12 0.02
CA ARG A 55 -0.45 12.34 -0.74
C ARG A 55 0.88 12.28 -1.48
N ASN A 56 1.87 11.57 -0.92
CA ASN A 56 3.23 11.47 -1.47
C ASN A 56 3.50 10.14 -2.20
N ALA A 57 2.47 9.33 -2.46
CA ALA A 57 2.62 7.97 -3.00
C ALA A 57 3.35 7.89 -4.37
N ASP A 58 3.47 9.00 -5.09
CA ASP A 58 4.22 9.15 -6.34
C ASP A 58 5.73 9.36 -6.15
N VAL A 59 6.15 9.93 -5.02
CA VAL A 59 7.56 10.19 -4.70
C VAL A 59 8.14 9.21 -3.67
N LEU A 60 7.27 8.47 -2.96
CA LEU A 60 7.69 7.42 -2.04
C LEU A 60 8.24 6.20 -2.80
N ASP A 61 9.50 5.86 -2.54
CA ASP A 61 10.18 4.69 -3.09
C ASP A 61 10.18 3.49 -2.12
N GLU A 62 11.17 2.62 -2.15
CA GLU A 62 11.32 1.55 -1.16
C GLU A 62 12.10 1.97 0.10
N ASN A 63 12.88 3.05 0.00
CA ASN A 63 13.78 3.53 1.05
C ASN A 63 13.05 4.30 2.15
N TRP A 64 11.97 5.03 1.81
CA TRP A 64 11.23 5.82 2.82
C TRP A 64 10.67 4.97 3.97
N ARG A 65 10.45 3.66 3.76
CA ARG A 65 10.03 2.74 4.83
C ARG A 65 11.03 2.70 6.00
N PHE A 66 12.31 2.97 5.73
CA PHE A 66 13.37 3.02 6.73
C PHE A 66 13.63 4.44 7.25
N TRP A 67 13.02 5.44 6.64
CA TRP A 67 13.12 6.82 7.09
C TRP A 67 12.33 7.00 8.38
N ARG A 68 13.01 7.48 9.42
CA ARG A 68 12.39 7.99 10.65
C ARG A 68 12.83 9.43 10.80
N PRO A 69 11.92 10.40 11.03
CA PRO A 69 12.35 11.71 11.48
C PRO A 69 13.12 11.52 12.80
N ALA A 70 14.25 12.22 12.93
CA ALA A 70 15.01 12.31 14.17
C ALA A 70 14.18 13.00 15.26
#